data_AF-A0A4Q3Z922-F1
#
_entry.id   AF-A0A4Q3Z922-F1
#
_cell.length_a   1.000
_cell.length_b   1.000
_cell.length_c   1.000
_cell.angle_alpha   90.00
_cell.angle_beta   90.00
_cell.angle_gamma   90.00
#
_symmetry.space_group_name_H-M   'P 1'
#
loop_
_entity.id
_entity.type
_entity.pdbx_description
1 polymer ?
#
loop_
_entity_poly.entity_id
_entity_poly.type
_entity_poly.pdbx_seq_one_letter_code
_entity_poly.pdbx_strand_id
1 'polypeptide(L)' 'MDLKSKRRELQAVNGAVGLVAGLGGYVGNLYSYALATFLMLAIWIVGATLVNLLTDPPPKR' A
#
# COMPACT_ATOMS: atom_id res chain seq x y z
N MET A 1 -14.68 4.98 13.46
CA MET A 1 -14.68 3.79 12.58
C MET A 1 -13.63 2.84 13.13
N ASP A 2 -13.98 1.59 13.46
CA ASP A 2 -13.01 0.62 13.99
C ASP A 2 -12.13 0.08 12.86
N LEU A 3 -11.06 0.81 12.55
CA LEU A 3 -10.11 0.49 11.49
C LEU A 3 -9.40 -0.86 11.73
N LYS A 4 -9.33 -1.33 12.99
CA LYS A 4 -8.72 -2.62 13.35
C LYS A 4 -9.45 -3.79 12.70
N SER A 5 -10.78 -3.73 12.66
CA SER A 5 -11.61 -4.74 11.98
C SER A 5 -11.38 -4.81 10.45
N LYS A 6 -10.81 -3.75 9.86
CA LYS A 6 -10.66 -3.58 8.41
C LYS A 6 -9.22 -3.75 7.90
N ARG A 7 -8.30 -4.28 8.71
CA ARG A 7 -6.89 -4.49 8.30
C ARG A 7 -6.75 -5.13 6.92
N ARG A 8 -7.53 -6.18 6.62
CA ARG A 8 -7.51 -6.87 5.33
C ARG A 8 -7.94 -5.95 4.18
N GLU A 9 -9.04 -5.22 4.35
CA GLU A 9 -9.53 -4.27 3.35
C GLU A 9 -8.50 -3.15 3.12
N LEU A 10 -7.90 -2.63 4.20
CA LEU A 10 -6.88 -1.58 4.13
C LEU A 10 -5.60 -2.05 3.41
N GLN A 11 -5.15 -3.28 3.65
CA GLN A 11 -4.02 -3.86 2.90
C GLN A 11 -4.36 -4.05 1.42
N ALA A 12 -5.60 -4.45 1.11
CA ALA A 12 -6.05 -4.58 -0.28
C ALA A 12 -6.07 -3.22 -0.99
N VAL A 13 -6.58 -2.17 -0.33
CA VAL A 13 -6.55 -0.80 -0.85
C VAL A 13 -5.11 -0.33 -1.06
N ASN A 14 -4.23 -0.56 -0.08
CA ASN A 14 -2.82 -0.21 -0.21
C ASN A 14 -2.15 -0.88 -1.41
N GLY A 15 -2.36 -2.19 -1.58
CA GLY A 15 -1.84 -2.93 -2.73
C GLY A 15 -2.40 -2.42 -4.06
N ALA A 16 -3.70 -2.10 -4.11
CA ALA A 16 -4.34 -1.54 -5.30
C ALA A 16 -3.73 -0.18 -5.69
N VAL A 17 -3.48 0.71 -4.72
CA VAL A 17 -2.85 2.02 -4.97
C VAL A 17 -1.43 1.85 -5.52
N GLY A 18 -0.63 0.94 -4.94
CA GLY A 18 0.71 0.63 -5.44
C GLY A 18 0.69 0.09 -6.87
N LEU A 19 -0.22 -0.84 -7.16
CA LEU A 19 -0.40 -1.40 -8.50
C LEU A 19 -0.81 -0.33 -9.53
N VAL A 20 -1.76 0.54 -9.18
CA VAL A 20 -2.22 1.63 -10.06
C VAL A 20 -1.06 2.59 -10.39
N ALA A 21 -0.23 2.93 -9.41
CA ALA A 21 0.99 3.70 -9.67
C ALA A 21 1.91 2.96 -10.65
N GLY A 22 2.22 1.68 -10.40
CA GLY A 22 3.02 0.87 -11.31
C GLY A 22 2.48 0.86 -12.75
N LEU A 23 1.18 0.61 -12.92
CA LEU A 23 0.52 0.61 -14.22
C LEU A 23 0.54 1.98 -14.92
N GLY A 24 0.43 3.07 -14.16
CA GLY A 24 0.57 4.42 -14.68
C GLY A 24 1.94 4.65 -15.35
N GLY A 25 3.00 4.07 -14.79
CA GLY A 25 4.32 4.08 -15.39
C GLY A 25 4.47 3.10 -16.56
N TYR A 26 4.15 1.82 -16.37
CA TYR A 26 4.44 0.77 -17.36
C TYR A 26 3.52 0.80 -18.58
N VAL A 27 2.23 1.10 -18.38
CA VAL A 27 1.22 1.13 -19.45
C VAL A 27 0.96 2.57 -19.89
N GLY A 28 0.78 3.46 -18.93
CA GLY A 28 0.46 4.86 -19.21
C GLY A 28 1.64 5.71 -19.70
N ASN A 29 2.88 5.22 -19.56
CA ASN A 29 4.11 5.97 -19.87
C ASN A 29 4.16 7.35 -19.17
N LEU A 30 3.50 7.50 -18.02
CA LEU A 30 3.43 8.77 -17.28
C LEU A 30 4.78 9.19 -16.69
N TYR A 31 5.68 8.23 -16.46
CA TYR A 31 7.03 8.41 -15.95
C TYR A 31 7.91 7.20 -16.23
N SER A 32 9.22 7.30 -15.94
CA SER A 32 10.19 6.22 -16.17
C SER A 32 9.83 4.94 -15.42
N TYR A 33 10.18 3.79 -16.00
CA TYR A 33 9.92 2.49 -15.39
C TYR A 33 10.64 2.30 -14.05
N ALA A 34 11.80 2.92 -13.88
CA ALA A 34 12.50 2.93 -12.59
C ALA A 34 11.67 3.64 -11.51
N LEU A 35 11.12 4.81 -11.83
CA LEU A 35 10.25 5.55 -10.92
C LEU A 35 8.95 4.79 -10.64
N ALA A 36 8.40 4.10 -11.63
CA ALA A 36 7.21 3.27 -11.46
C ALA A 36 7.41 2.13 -10.48
N THR A 37 8.50 1.37 -10.65
CA THR A 37 8.88 0.30 -9.71
C THR A 37 9.09 0.85 -8.31
N PHE A 38 9.79 1.98 -8.20
CA PHE A 38 10.06 2.63 -6.91
C PHE A 38 8.75 3.03 -6.22
N LEU A 39 7.84 3.73 -6.89
CA LEU A 39 6.56 4.17 -6.32
C LEU A 39 5.67 3.00 -5.93
N MET A 40 5.55 1.99 -6.79
CA MET A 40 4.76 0.78 -6.52
C MET A 40 5.24 0.09 -5.23
N LEU A 41 6.56 -0.10 -5.08
CA LEU A 41 7.14 -0.74 -3.90
C LEU A 41 7.09 0.16 -2.67
N ALA A 42 7.35 1.47 -2.82
CA ALA A 42 7.30 2.43 -1.72
C ALA A 42 5.90 2.50 -1.11
N ILE A 43 4.86 2.59 -1.94
CA ILE A 43 3.46 2.57 -1.50
C ILE A 43 3.16 1.26 -0.80
N TRP A 44 3.52 0.12 -1.40
CA TRP A 44 3.26 -1.18 -0.79
C TRP A 44 3.92 -1.32 0.59
N ILE A 45 5.22 -1.05 0.70
CA ILE A 45 5.98 -1.22 1.96
C ILE A 45 5.50 -0.23 3.02
N VAL A 46 5.53 1.08 2.73
CA VAL A 46 5.20 2.11 3.71
C VAL A 46 3.73 2.00 4.12
N GLY A 47 2.84 1.82 3.16
CA GLY A 47 1.42 1.67 3.44
C GLY A 47 1.11 0.39 4.22
N ALA A 48 1.79 -0.73 3.94
CA ALA A 48 1.58 -1.97 4.70
C ALA A 48 2.05 -1.81 6.14
N THR A 49 3.18 -1.14 6.37
CA THR A 49 3.67 -0.82 7.72
C THR A 49 2.70 0.08 8.45
N LEU A 50 2.19 1.14 7.82
CA LEU A 50 1.19 2.04 8.42
C LEU A 50 -0.09 1.29 8.77
N VAL A 51 -0.61 0.46 7.86
CA VAL A 51 -1.81 -0.33 8.13
C VAL A 51 -1.59 -1.26 9.31
N ASN A 52 -0.45 -1.95 9.40
CA ASN A 52 -0.16 -2.81 10.55
C ASN A 52 -0.07 -1.99 11.85
N LEU A 53 0.69 -0.91 11.88
CA LEU A 53 0.82 -0.05 13.06
C LEU A 53 -0.53 0.48 13.57
N LEU A 54 -1.44 0.82 12.66
CA LEU A 54 -2.75 1.38 13.01
C LEU A 54 -3.80 0.32 13.34
N THR A 55 -3.58 -0.93 12.96
CA THR A 55 -4.57 -2.02 13.11
C THR A 55 -4.13 -3.15 14.03
N ASP A 56 -2.86 -3.19 14.44
CA ASP A 56 -2.35 -4.24 15.31
C ASP A 56 -3.08 -4.22 16.66
N PRO A 57 -3.54 -5.38 17.15
CA PRO A 57 -4.17 -5.48 18.45
C PRO A 57 -3.15 -5.13 19.54
N PRO A 58 -3.58 -4.50 20.64
CA PRO A 58 -2.69 -4.24 21.76
C PRO A 58 -2.09 -5.58 22.24
N PRO A 59 -0.81 -5.59 22.68
CA PRO A 59 -0.19 -6.81 23.18
C PRO A 59 -1.04 -7.37 24.33
N LYS A 60 -1.35 -8.67 24.28
CA LYS A 60 -2.00 -9.37 25.39
C LYS A 60 -1.05 -9.28 26.59
N ARG A 61 -1.46 -8.52 27.62
CA ARG A 61 -0.82 -8.57 28.95
C ARG A 61 -1.20 -9.85 29.66
#